data_AF-A0A6N7YMC3-F1
#
_entry.id   AF-A0A6N7YMC3-F1
#
_cell.length_a   1.000
_cell.length_b   1.000
_cell.length_c   1.000
_cell.angle_alpha   90.00
_cell.angle_beta   90.00
_cell.angle_gamma   90.00
#
_symmetry.space_group_name_H-M   'P 1'
#
loop_
_entity.id
_entity.type
_entity.pdbx_description
1 polymer ?
#
loop_
_entity_poly.entity_id
_entity_poly.type
_entity_poly.pdbx_seq_one_letter_code
_entity_poly.pdbx_strand_id
1 'polypeptide(L)'
;MSTAPHGLSDRARAIVEAAEEAARAGRGDRPAAERTPVPRRPAPAALRAVQPPSAAPADVTAIPDPERLLALIQRIAVQAAEVRRRLDALSEEVGRREAVAPAPQPAPTDAPQDAPLPGPTDAAPDDTGADVAAAPVAAERPAPAPHGETARLVAIEMAVGGASRAEARSRLTDEFGIREVDGLLDEVYGRA
;
A
#
# COMPACT_ATOMS: atom_id res chain seq x y z
N MET A 1 33.58 -11.21 34.31
CA MET A 1 32.17 -11.26 34.77
C MET A 1 31.41 -10.23 33.96
N SER A 2 30.60 -10.68 33.01
CA SER A 2 29.90 -9.82 32.04
C SER A 2 28.43 -9.76 32.42
N THR A 3 27.97 -8.62 32.91
CA THR A 3 26.56 -8.33 33.19
C THR A 3 25.89 -7.92 31.89
N ALA A 4 25.18 -8.85 31.25
CA ALA A 4 24.37 -8.56 30.07
C ALA A 4 23.20 -7.62 30.44
N PRO A 5 22.81 -6.67 29.56
CA PRO A 5 21.73 -5.73 29.85
C PRO A 5 20.36 -6.39 29.69
N HIS A 6 19.70 -6.69 30.82
CA HIS A 6 18.31 -7.19 30.87
C HIS A 6 17.23 -6.17 30.47
N GLY A 7 17.60 -4.93 30.10
CA GLY A 7 16.63 -3.85 29.89
C GLY A 7 15.73 -3.95 28.64
N LEU A 8 16.11 -4.74 27.62
CA LEU A 8 15.31 -4.87 26.39
C LEU A 8 14.04 -5.71 26.60
N SER A 9 14.11 -6.75 27.44
CA SER A 9 12.97 -7.62 27.73
C SER A 9 11.91 -6.92 28.60
N ASP A 10 12.33 -6.09 29.55
CA ASP A 10 11.41 -5.35 30.43
C ASP A 10 10.64 -4.27 29.66
N ARG A 11 11.30 -3.61 28.69
CA ARG A 11 10.65 -2.59 27.85
C ARG A 11 9.61 -3.21 26.89
N ALA A 12 9.90 -4.38 26.32
CA ALA A 12 8.94 -5.10 25.49
C ALA A 12 7.70 -5.53 26.28
N ARG A 13 7.90 -5.98 27.53
CA ARG A 13 6.80 -6.37 28.42
C ARG A 13 5.88 -5.19 28.78
N ALA A 14 6.45 -4.02 29.06
CA ALA A 14 5.70 -2.81 29.37
C ALA A 14 4.80 -2.34 28.19
N ILE A 15 5.25 -2.51 26.94
CA ILE A 15 4.48 -2.13 25.75
C ILE A 15 3.26 -3.04 25.56
N VAL A 16 3.42 -4.35 25.78
CA VAL A 16 2.31 -5.32 25.67
C VAL A 16 1.26 -5.06 26.75
N GLU A 17 1.69 -4.78 27.98
CA GLU A 17 0.78 -4.49 29.10
C GLU A 17 -0.03 -3.20 28.86
N ALA A 18 0.61 -2.15 28.34
CA ALA A 18 -0.08 -0.91 27.97
C ALA A 18 -1.09 -1.09 26.83
N ALA A 19 -0.79 -1.96 25.85
CA ALA A 19 -1.70 -2.25 24.75
C ALA A 19 -2.94 -3.04 25.21
N GLU A 20 -2.79 -3.98 26.14
CA GLU A 20 -3.92 -4.72 26.71
C GLU A 20 -4.83 -3.84 27.58
N GLU A 21 -4.26 -2.87 28.31
CA GLU A 21 -5.03 -1.94 29.12
C GLU A 21 -5.87 -0.99 28.24
N ALA A 22 -5.31 -0.48 27.14
CA ALA A 22 -6.03 0.33 26.16
C ALA A 22 -7.18 -0.45 25.48
N ALA A 23 -6.98 -1.72 25.16
CA ALA A 23 -8.02 -2.58 24.59
C ALA A 23 -9.15 -2.91 25.58
N ARG A 24 -8.88 -2.85 26.88
CA ARG A 24 -9.89 -3.06 27.92
C ARG A 24 -10.71 -1.79 28.17
N ALA A 25 -10.12 -0.60 28.04
CA ALA A 25 -10.80 0.69 28.18
C ALA A 25 -11.74 1.06 27.00
N GLY A 26 -11.48 0.56 25.79
CA GLY A 26 -12.24 0.89 24.57
C GLY A 26 -13.61 0.21 24.39
N ARG A 27 -14.06 -0.61 25.35
CA ARG A 27 -15.34 -1.35 25.30
C ARG A 27 -16.49 -0.66 26.05
N GLY A 28 -16.36 0.64 26.29
CA GLY A 28 -17.44 1.47 26.83
C GLY A 28 -18.53 1.72 25.79
N ASP A 29 -19.76 1.43 26.19
CA ASP A 29 -21.04 1.77 25.56
C ASP A 29 -20.99 2.78 24.42
N ARG A 30 -21.15 2.30 23.19
CA ARG A 30 -21.64 3.16 22.11
C ARG A 30 -23.12 3.44 22.38
N PRO A 31 -23.53 4.70 22.62
CA PRO A 31 -24.93 5.03 22.76
C PRO A 31 -25.67 4.66 21.47
N ALA A 32 -26.83 4.04 21.63
CA ALA A 32 -27.74 3.66 20.56
C ALA A 32 -28.20 4.93 19.82
N ALA A 33 -27.44 5.35 18.82
CA ALA A 33 -27.83 6.42 17.92
C ALA A 33 -29.06 5.96 17.12
N GLU A 34 -30.15 6.66 17.41
CA GLU A 34 -31.42 6.78 16.73
C GLU A 34 -31.39 6.32 15.27
N ARG A 35 -32.05 5.18 15.03
CA ARG A 35 -32.37 4.69 13.69
C ARG A 35 -33.36 5.64 13.04
N THR A 36 -32.88 6.58 12.27
CA THR A 36 -33.70 7.37 11.35
C THR A 36 -34.36 6.41 10.34
N PRO A 37 -35.70 6.46 10.16
CA PRO A 37 -36.37 5.62 9.18
C PRO A 37 -36.00 6.07 7.76
N VAL A 38 -35.23 5.23 7.06
CA VAL A 38 -34.91 5.41 5.64
C VAL A 38 -36.21 5.36 4.83
N PRO A 39 -36.53 6.37 4.00
CA PRO A 39 -37.71 6.34 3.15
C PRO A 39 -37.61 5.19 2.14
N ARG A 40 -38.63 4.33 2.12
CA ARG A 40 -38.76 3.22 1.17
C ARG A 40 -38.77 3.75 -0.26
N ARG A 41 -37.68 3.50 -0.99
CA ARG A 41 -37.58 3.72 -2.42
C ARG A 41 -38.66 2.87 -3.13
N PRO A 42 -39.44 3.41 -4.08
CA PRO A 42 -40.41 2.62 -4.84
C PRO A 42 -39.67 1.51 -5.61
N ALA A 43 -40.25 0.31 -5.56
CA ALA A 43 -39.68 -0.89 -6.16
C ALA A 43 -39.44 -0.68 -7.68
N PRO A 44 -38.23 -0.93 -8.20
CA PRO A 44 -38.05 -1.02 -9.65
C PRO A 44 -38.82 -2.24 -10.15
N ALA A 45 -39.68 -2.00 -11.14
CA ALA A 45 -40.43 -3.01 -11.85
C ALA A 45 -39.52 -4.14 -12.35
N ALA A 46 -39.93 -5.37 -12.06
CA ALA A 46 -39.54 -6.61 -12.73
C ALA A 46 -38.05 -6.75 -13.11
N LEU A 47 -37.22 -7.12 -12.14
CA LEU A 47 -36.00 -7.88 -12.42
C LEU A 47 -36.42 -9.20 -13.08
N ARG A 48 -36.36 -9.25 -14.41
CA ARG A 48 -36.22 -10.50 -15.16
C ARG A 48 -35.09 -11.27 -14.50
N ALA A 49 -35.39 -12.43 -13.93
CA ALA A 49 -34.39 -13.36 -13.43
C ALA A 49 -33.44 -13.71 -14.59
N VAL A 50 -32.28 -13.04 -14.63
CA VAL A 50 -31.14 -13.48 -15.42
C VAL A 50 -30.65 -14.73 -14.71
N GLN A 51 -31.13 -15.87 -15.18
CA GLN A 51 -30.66 -17.17 -14.77
C GLN A 51 -29.14 -17.20 -15.01
N PRO A 52 -28.30 -17.37 -13.97
CA PRO A 52 -26.86 -17.46 -14.18
C PRO A 52 -26.61 -18.66 -15.12
N PRO A 53 -25.73 -18.53 -16.12
CA PRO A 53 -25.35 -19.66 -16.93
C PRO A 53 -24.78 -20.72 -15.97
N SER A 54 -25.48 -21.84 -15.89
CA SER A 54 -24.99 -23.03 -15.20
C SER A 54 -23.72 -23.48 -15.91
N ALA A 55 -22.58 -22.93 -15.50
CA ALA A 55 -21.27 -23.41 -15.89
C ALA A 55 -21.17 -24.83 -15.36
N ALA A 56 -21.38 -25.81 -16.25
CA ALA A 56 -20.98 -27.17 -15.98
C ALA A 56 -19.53 -27.14 -15.46
N PRO A 57 -19.19 -27.89 -14.39
CA PRO A 57 -17.81 -27.97 -13.95
C PRO A 57 -16.99 -28.48 -15.13
N ALA A 58 -16.15 -27.62 -15.69
CA ALA A 58 -15.19 -28.05 -16.69
C ALA A 58 -14.37 -29.17 -16.05
N ASP A 59 -14.33 -30.33 -16.71
CA ASP A 59 -13.56 -31.49 -16.29
C ASP A 59 -12.11 -31.10 -15.98
N VAL A 60 -11.81 -30.90 -14.69
CA VAL A 60 -10.45 -30.69 -14.15
C VAL A 60 -9.74 -32.05 -14.01
N THR A 61 -9.90 -32.91 -15.01
CA THR A 61 -9.32 -34.27 -15.05
C THR A 61 -8.52 -34.50 -16.32
N ALA A 62 -8.30 -33.47 -17.14
CA ALA A 62 -7.32 -33.51 -18.21
C ALA A 62 -5.90 -33.50 -17.60
N ILE A 63 -5.37 -34.70 -17.33
CA ILE A 63 -3.96 -34.89 -16.98
C ILE A 63 -3.13 -34.19 -18.07
N PRO A 64 -2.33 -33.17 -17.74
CA PRO A 64 -1.52 -32.48 -18.72
C PRO A 64 -0.55 -33.48 -19.35
N ASP A 65 -0.51 -33.48 -20.69
CA ASP A 65 0.39 -34.29 -21.50
C ASP A 65 1.84 -34.16 -20.97
N PRO A 66 2.48 -35.27 -20.53
CA PRO A 66 3.79 -35.23 -19.90
C PRO A 66 4.88 -34.66 -20.83
N GLU A 67 4.74 -34.82 -22.15
CA GLU A 67 5.70 -34.24 -23.10
C GLU A 67 5.58 -32.73 -23.16
N ARG A 68 4.36 -32.20 -23.11
CA ARG A 68 4.12 -30.76 -23.01
C ARG A 68 4.65 -30.20 -21.70
N LEU A 69 4.49 -30.92 -20.60
CA LEU A 69 5.03 -30.51 -19.31
C LEU A 69 6.56 -30.45 -19.33
N LEU A 70 7.22 -31.46 -19.90
CA LEU A 70 8.68 -31.46 -20.06
C LEU A 70 9.17 -30.33 -20.96
N ALA A 71 8.50 -30.05 -22.08
CA ALA A 71 8.84 -28.94 -22.96
C ALA A 71 8.70 -27.58 -22.25
N LEU A 72 7.65 -27.42 -21.43
CA LEU A 72 7.47 -26.22 -20.60
C LEU A 72 8.58 -26.08 -19.56
N ILE A 73 8.94 -27.16 -18.85
CA ILE A 73 10.03 -27.14 -17.86
C ILE A 73 11.35 -26.76 -18.53
N GLN A 74 11.67 -27.33 -19.69
CA GLN A 74 12.89 -26.99 -20.42
C GLN A 74 12.90 -25.52 -20.86
N ARG A 75 11.76 -25.02 -21.36
CA ARG A 75 11.62 -23.60 -21.75
C ARG A 75 11.85 -22.67 -20.54
N ILE A 76 11.24 -23.00 -19.40
CA ILE A 76 11.41 -22.22 -18.17
C ILE A 76 12.87 -22.26 -17.71
N ALA A 77 13.53 -23.41 -17.77
CA ALA A 77 14.95 -23.53 -17.39
C ALA A 77 15.86 -22.67 -18.27
N VAL A 78 15.62 -22.63 -19.59
CA VAL A 78 16.37 -21.76 -20.52
C VAL A 78 16.13 -20.28 -20.19
N GLN A 79 14.88 -19.88 -19.96
CA GLN A 79 14.54 -18.51 -19.59
C GLN A 79 15.18 -18.09 -18.26
N ALA A 80 15.16 -18.97 -17.25
CA ALA A 80 15.79 -18.72 -15.95
C ALA A 80 17.30 -18.54 -16.09
N ALA A 81 17.96 -19.36 -16.92
CA ALA A 81 19.40 -19.24 -17.19
C ALA A 81 19.73 -17.92 -17.89
N GLU A 82 18.89 -17.47 -18.82
CA GLU A 82 19.07 -16.18 -19.50
C GLU A 82 18.89 -15.00 -18.54
N VAL A 83 17.85 -15.01 -17.71
CA VAL A 83 17.63 -13.98 -16.68
C VAL A 83 18.83 -13.93 -15.73
N ARG A 84 19.34 -15.09 -15.28
CA ARG A 84 20.51 -15.14 -14.40
C ARG A 84 21.73 -14.49 -15.04
N ARG A 85 22.03 -14.81 -16.31
CA ARG A 85 23.14 -14.18 -17.05
C ARG A 85 22.99 -12.66 -17.16
N ARG A 86 21.77 -12.16 -17.40
CA ARG A 86 21.51 -10.71 -17.46
C ARG A 86 21.73 -10.04 -16.10
N LEU A 87 21.30 -10.67 -15.01
CA LEU A 87 21.54 -10.16 -13.66
C LEU A 87 23.02 -10.15 -13.30
N ASP A 88 23.76 -11.22 -13.62
CA ASP A 88 25.20 -11.29 -13.38
C ASP A 88 25.93 -10.17 -14.18
N ALA A 89 25.56 -9.96 -15.45
CA ALA A 89 26.13 -8.88 -16.27
C ALA A 89 25.82 -7.47 -15.73
N LEU A 90 24.60 -7.23 -15.24
CA LEU A 90 24.22 -5.97 -14.59
C LEU A 90 24.98 -5.77 -13.28
N SER A 91 25.15 -6.82 -12.48
CA SER A 91 25.93 -6.78 -11.24
C SER A 91 27.39 -6.40 -11.51
N GLU A 92 28.00 -6.95 -12.56
CA GLU A 92 29.35 -6.58 -12.97
C GLU A 92 29.43 -5.13 -13.47
N GLU A 93 28.40 -4.62 -14.14
CA GLU A 93 28.34 -3.23 -14.57
C GLU A 93 28.23 -2.26 -13.39
N VAL A 94 27.37 -2.57 -12.41
CA VAL A 94 27.26 -1.80 -11.17
C VAL A 94 28.58 -1.80 -10.40
N GLY A 95 29.20 -2.98 -10.23
CA GLY A 95 30.51 -3.08 -9.57
C GLY A 95 31.61 -2.28 -10.28
N ARG A 96 31.60 -2.23 -11.62
CA ARG A 96 32.52 -1.37 -12.40
C ARG A 96 32.24 0.11 -12.20
N ARG A 97 30.98 0.54 -12.08
CA ARG A 97 30.63 1.95 -11.83
C ARG A 97 30.99 2.41 -10.42
N GLU A 98 30.78 1.55 -9.41
CA GLU A 98 31.14 1.84 -8.03
C GLU A 98 32.66 1.91 -7.82
N ALA A 99 33.44 1.07 -8.50
CA ALA A 99 34.90 1.11 -8.45
C ALA A 99 35.52 2.37 -9.08
N VAL A 100 34.75 3.13 -9.87
CA VAL A 100 35.17 4.39 -10.50
C VAL A 100 34.63 5.62 -9.76
N ALA A 101 33.88 5.44 -8.65
CA ALA A 101 33.44 6.57 -7.84
C ALA A 101 34.66 7.28 -7.23
N PRO A 102 34.90 8.58 -7.54
CA PRO A 102 35.98 9.34 -6.92
C PRO A 102 35.71 9.43 -5.42
N ALA A 103 36.77 9.23 -4.63
CA ALA A 103 36.70 9.27 -3.17
C ALA A 103 35.96 10.54 -2.69
N PRO A 104 35.02 10.44 -1.74
CA PRO A 104 34.34 11.61 -1.20
C PRO A 104 35.40 12.54 -0.62
N GLN A 105 35.55 13.71 -1.22
CA GLN A 105 36.34 14.78 -0.63
C GLN A 105 35.71 15.13 0.72
N PRO A 106 36.49 15.26 1.81
CA PRO A 106 35.93 15.64 3.10
C PRO A 106 35.26 17.01 2.97
N ALA A 107 33.95 17.04 3.26
CA ALA A 107 33.20 18.29 3.33
C ALA A 107 33.85 19.22 4.37
N PRO A 108 34.00 20.52 4.08
CA PRO A 108 34.43 21.48 5.09
C PRO A 108 33.40 21.49 6.22
N THR A 109 33.88 21.27 7.43
CA THR A 109 33.11 21.35 8.68
C THR A 109 32.62 22.78 8.87
N ASP A 110 31.36 23.06 8.49
CA ASP A 110 30.69 24.28 8.93
C ASP A 110 30.34 24.17 10.42
N ALA A 111 30.81 25.15 11.18
CA ALA A 111 30.58 25.31 12.60
C ALA A 111 29.10 25.62 12.89
N PRO A 112 28.59 25.33 14.12
CA PRO A 112 27.20 25.55 14.45
C PRO A 112 26.89 27.06 14.51
N GLN A 113 26.01 27.53 13.61
CA GLN A 113 25.40 28.85 13.74
C GLN A 113 24.15 28.76 14.63
N ASP A 114 24.19 29.55 15.69
CA ASP A 114 23.14 29.75 16.68
C ASP A 114 21.76 30.03 16.08
N ALA A 115 20.76 29.37 16.64
CA ALA A 115 19.34 29.64 16.43
C ALA A 115 18.91 30.96 17.11
N PRO A 116 17.90 31.62 16.54
CA PRO A 116 16.76 32.01 17.38
C PRO A 116 15.40 31.64 16.74
N LEU A 117 14.59 30.91 17.51
CA LEU A 117 13.12 30.82 17.41
C LEU A 117 12.50 31.90 18.33
N PRO A 118 11.18 32.15 18.34
CA PRO A 118 10.21 32.24 17.25
C PRO A 118 9.38 33.56 17.36
N GLY A 119 8.84 34.06 16.24
CA GLY A 119 7.81 35.11 16.26
C GLY A 119 6.40 34.49 16.15
N PRO A 120 5.39 34.93 16.93
CA PRO A 120 4.03 34.46 16.78
C PRO A 120 3.34 35.22 15.64
N THR A 121 2.67 34.53 14.73
CA THR A 121 1.63 35.14 13.92
C THR A 121 0.44 34.20 13.89
N ASP A 122 -0.50 34.59 14.72
CA ASP A 122 -1.87 34.13 14.84
C ASP A 122 -2.68 34.64 13.64
N ALA A 123 -3.37 33.76 12.92
CA ALA A 123 -4.60 34.01 12.15
C ALA A 123 -4.96 32.78 11.27
N ALA A 124 -5.86 31.95 11.78
CA ALA A 124 -6.93 31.36 10.98
C ALA A 124 -8.23 32.13 11.33
N PRO A 125 -9.38 31.99 10.63
CA PRO A 125 -9.71 31.07 9.54
C PRO A 125 -10.32 31.78 8.31
N ASP A 126 -10.49 31.08 7.18
CA ASP A 126 -11.64 31.37 6.33
C ASP A 126 -12.19 30.12 5.66
N ASP A 127 -13.49 29.99 5.86
CA ASP A 127 -14.42 28.96 5.44
C ASP A 127 -15.13 29.54 4.20
N THR A 128 -15.05 28.88 3.05
CA THR A 128 -15.92 29.21 1.92
C THR A 128 -16.26 27.95 1.16
N GLY A 129 -17.42 27.40 1.51
CA GLY A 129 -18.15 26.47 0.66
C GLY A 129 -18.58 27.15 -0.64
N ALA A 130 -18.46 26.40 -1.73
CA ALA A 130 -19.22 26.62 -2.95
C ALA A 130 -19.78 25.26 -3.40
N ASP A 131 -21.06 25.10 -3.12
CA ASP A 131 -21.95 24.10 -3.71
C ASP A 131 -22.08 24.38 -5.21
N VAL A 132 -21.68 23.42 -6.04
CA VAL A 132 -22.12 23.37 -7.45
C VAL A 132 -22.48 21.94 -7.79
N ALA A 133 -23.78 21.66 -7.77
CA ALA A 133 -24.38 20.49 -8.37
C ALA A 133 -24.02 20.41 -9.86
N ALA A 134 -23.30 19.35 -10.25
CA ALA A 134 -23.12 18.97 -11.65
C ALA A 134 -23.52 17.50 -11.84
N ALA A 135 -24.41 17.29 -12.82
CA ALA A 135 -25.01 16.03 -13.23
C ALA A 135 -23.97 14.94 -13.59
N PRO A 136 -24.33 13.64 -13.52
CA PRO A 136 -23.40 12.56 -13.83
C PRO A 136 -23.17 12.49 -15.35
N VAL A 137 -22.08 13.08 -15.81
CA VAL A 137 -21.53 12.81 -17.14
C VAL A 137 -20.77 11.48 -17.04
N ALA A 138 -21.05 10.57 -17.96
CA ALA A 138 -20.41 9.27 -18.08
C ALA A 138 -18.89 9.40 -17.89
N ALA A 139 -18.36 8.75 -16.85
CA ALA A 139 -16.97 8.81 -16.46
C ALA A 139 -16.08 8.21 -17.56
N GLU A 140 -15.58 9.09 -18.42
CA GLU A 140 -14.36 8.88 -19.16
C GLU A 140 -13.24 8.64 -18.13
N ARG A 141 -12.67 7.44 -18.13
CA ARG A 141 -11.65 7.02 -17.17
C ARG A 141 -10.47 8.00 -17.27
N PRO A 142 -10.19 8.83 -16.25
CA PRO A 142 -9.09 9.79 -16.33
C PRO A 142 -7.77 9.01 -16.48
N ALA A 143 -6.90 9.48 -17.36
CA ALA A 143 -5.55 8.95 -17.49
C ALA A 143 -4.85 9.02 -16.12
N PRO A 144 -4.14 7.95 -15.69
CA PRO A 144 -3.46 7.96 -14.40
C PRO A 144 -2.46 9.11 -14.37
N ALA A 145 -2.55 9.95 -13.34
CA ALA A 145 -1.53 10.96 -13.06
C ALA A 145 -0.15 10.29 -12.99
N PRO A 146 0.95 10.97 -13.38
CA PRO A 146 2.29 10.39 -13.45
C PRO A 146 2.80 9.79 -12.12
N HIS A 147 2.16 10.12 -10.99
CA HIS A 147 2.48 9.58 -9.67
C HIS A 147 1.80 8.24 -9.35
N GLY A 148 0.80 7.81 -10.15
CA GLY A 148 0.01 6.60 -9.89
C GLY A 148 0.83 5.32 -9.99
N GLU A 149 1.71 5.21 -10.98
CA GLU A 149 2.55 4.02 -11.16
C GLU A 149 3.61 3.89 -10.06
N THR A 150 4.26 5.00 -9.67
CA THR A 150 5.24 5.00 -8.58
C THR A 150 4.59 4.66 -7.24
N ALA A 151 3.44 5.26 -6.94
CA ALA A 151 2.67 4.95 -5.73
C ALA A 151 2.21 3.48 -5.70
N ARG A 152 1.88 2.91 -6.86
CA ARG A 152 1.53 1.50 -6.99
C ARG A 152 2.71 0.59 -6.66
N LEU A 153 3.90 0.90 -7.16
CA LEU A 153 5.11 0.13 -6.86
C LEU A 153 5.43 0.17 -5.36
N VAL A 154 5.34 1.35 -4.73
CA VAL A 154 5.52 1.49 -3.28
C VAL A 154 4.46 0.71 -2.49
N ALA A 155 3.20 0.75 -2.91
CA ALA A 155 2.13 -0.03 -2.29
C ALA A 155 2.41 -1.54 -2.37
N ILE A 156 2.91 -2.04 -3.51
CA ILE A 156 3.29 -3.45 -3.69
C ILE A 156 4.47 -3.80 -2.78
N GLU A 157 5.51 -2.97 -2.73
CA GLU A 157 6.66 -3.18 -1.85
C GLU A 157 6.24 -3.27 -0.38
N MET A 158 5.36 -2.36 0.06
CA MET A 158 4.80 -2.37 1.40
C MET A 158 3.96 -3.63 1.69
N ALA A 159 3.14 -4.06 0.74
CA ALA A 159 2.34 -5.27 0.90
C ALA A 159 3.21 -6.52 1.02
N VAL A 160 4.27 -6.62 0.21
CA VAL A 160 5.27 -7.71 0.29
C VAL A 160 6.05 -7.66 1.61
N GLY A 161 6.33 -6.46 2.13
CA GLY A 161 6.95 -6.24 3.43
C GLY A 161 6.04 -6.54 4.63
N GLY A 162 4.76 -6.87 4.40
CA GLY A 162 3.79 -7.16 5.46
C GLY A 162 3.23 -5.93 6.16
N ALA A 163 3.43 -4.74 5.60
CA ALA A 163 2.86 -3.51 6.14
C ALA A 163 1.33 -3.53 6.04
N SER A 164 0.66 -2.91 7.01
CA SER A 164 -0.79 -2.91 7.05
C SER A 164 -1.40 -2.00 5.99
N ARG A 165 -2.64 -2.28 5.57
CA ARG A 165 -3.37 -1.44 4.61
C ARG A 165 -3.56 0.01 5.09
N ALA A 166 -3.76 0.21 6.40
CA ALA A 166 -3.90 1.54 6.98
C ALA A 166 -2.58 2.34 6.93
N GLU A 167 -1.46 1.66 7.17
CA GLU A 167 -0.12 2.23 7.09
C GLU A 167 0.23 2.63 5.65
N ALA A 168 -0.06 1.75 4.68
CA ALA A 168 0.07 2.05 3.26
C ALA A 168 -0.77 3.27 2.84
N ARG A 169 -2.01 3.38 3.36
CA ARG A 169 -2.87 4.53 3.08
C ARG A 169 -2.25 5.84 3.57
N SER A 170 -1.78 5.89 4.83
CA SER A 170 -1.16 7.09 5.38
C SER A 170 0.02 7.50 4.53
N ARG A 171 0.96 6.57 4.29
CA ARG A 171 2.19 6.84 3.58
C ARG A 171 1.96 7.33 2.15
N LEU A 172 1.04 6.72 1.43
CA LEU A 172 0.72 7.11 0.05
C LEU A 172 0.00 8.48 -0.02
N THR A 173 -0.79 8.81 1.00
CA THR A 173 -1.44 10.12 1.09
C THR A 173 -0.40 11.21 1.40
N ASP A 174 0.49 10.94 2.36
CA ASP A 174 1.48 11.90 2.85
C ASP A 174 2.59 12.16 1.83
N GLU A 175 3.13 11.12 1.18
CA GLU A 175 4.25 11.24 0.25
C GLU A 175 3.82 11.59 -1.18
N PHE A 176 2.67 11.08 -1.64
CA PHE A 176 2.24 11.20 -3.04
C PHE A 176 1.00 12.08 -3.24
N GLY A 177 0.33 12.53 -2.18
CA GLY A 177 -0.83 13.42 -2.26
C GLY A 177 -2.01 12.84 -3.05
N ILE A 178 -2.12 11.51 -3.12
CA ILE A 178 -3.12 10.83 -3.94
C ILE A 178 -4.49 10.94 -3.27
N ARG A 179 -5.51 11.37 -4.02
CA ARG A 179 -6.89 11.45 -3.53
C ARG A 179 -7.64 10.11 -3.57
N GLU A 180 -7.28 9.22 -4.50
CA GLU A 180 -7.93 7.92 -4.71
C GLU A 180 -7.06 6.74 -4.26
N VAL A 181 -6.53 6.80 -3.03
CA VAL A 181 -5.65 5.75 -2.49
C VAL A 181 -6.39 4.43 -2.32
N ASP A 182 -7.69 4.46 -2.02
CA ASP A 182 -8.47 3.25 -1.73
C ASP A 182 -8.60 2.31 -2.93
N GLY A 183 -8.77 2.84 -4.14
CA GLY A 183 -8.84 2.04 -5.36
C GLY A 183 -7.51 1.36 -5.67
N LEU A 184 -6.40 2.09 -5.48
CA LEU A 184 -5.05 1.55 -5.65
C LEU A 184 -4.74 0.47 -4.60
N LEU A 185 -5.12 0.68 -3.34
CA LEU A 185 -4.93 -0.33 -2.29
C LEU A 185 -5.83 -1.55 -2.48
N ASP A 186 -7.03 -1.41 -3.06
CA ASP A 186 -7.88 -2.54 -3.43
C ASP A 186 -7.22 -3.45 -4.47
N GLU A 187 -6.47 -2.89 -5.42
CA GLU A 187 -5.71 -3.67 -6.41
C GLU A 187 -4.57 -4.47 -5.78
N VAL A 188 -3.87 -3.90 -4.79
CA VAL A 188 -2.66 -4.48 -4.21
C VAL A 188 -2.96 -5.44 -3.05
N TYR A 189 -3.84 -5.04 -2.13
CA TYR A 189 -4.19 -5.81 -0.93
C TYR A 189 -5.45 -6.68 -1.13
N GLY A 190 -6.16 -6.52 -2.25
CA GLY A 190 -7.47 -7.13 -2.46
C GLY A 190 -8.60 -6.38 -1.76
N ARG A 191 -9.84 -6.63 -2.21
CA ARG A 191 -11.04 -6.12 -1.55
C ARG A 191 -11.28 -6.88 -0.25
N ALA A 192 -11.21 -6.17 0.87
CA ALA A 192 -11.62 -6.66 2.19
C ALA A 192 -13.15 -6.56 2.36
#